data_AF-A0A9E1MZQ0-F1
#
_entry.id   AF-A0A9E1MZQ0-F1
#
_cell.length_a   1.000
_cell.length_b   1.000
_cell.length_c   1.000
_cell.angle_alpha   90.00
_cell.angle_beta   90.00
_cell.angle_gamma   90.00
#
_symmetry.space_group_name_H-M   'P 1'
#
loop_
_entity.id
_entity.type
_entity.pdbx_description
1 polymer ?
#
loop_
_entity_poly.entity_id
_entity_poly.type
_entity_poly.pdbx_seq_one_letter_code
_entity_poly.pdbx_strand_id
1 'polypeptide(L)'
;MLPFGKTNQSPEDQTRMWRLAGMGWTLVTELIAGMLFGWGLDWAFGTEKVFIIVGAVVGLLVGLSSFIRAALAENRRLEQERKNR
;
A
#
# COMPACT_ATOMS: atom_id res chain seq x y z
N MET A 1 41.52 -6.06 -3.33
CA MET A 1 40.57 -7.05 -2.77
C MET A 1 39.33 -6.29 -2.36
N LEU A 2 38.22 -6.45 -3.07
CA LEU A 2 36.97 -5.76 -2.72
C LEU A 2 36.37 -6.41 -1.46
N PRO A 3 36.03 -5.65 -0.42
CA PRO A 3 35.29 -6.18 0.72
C PRO A 3 33.83 -6.39 0.29
N PHE A 4 33.53 -7.57 -0.25
CA PHE A 4 32.15 -8.04 -0.33
C PHE A 4 31.66 -8.28 1.10
N GLY A 5 31.14 -7.22 1.72
CA GLY A 5 30.38 -7.30 2.94
C GLY A 5 29.24 -8.28 2.71
N LYS A 6 29.34 -9.48 3.29
CA LYS A 6 28.21 -10.37 3.48
C LYS A 6 27.23 -9.57 4.33
N THR A 7 26.21 -9.02 3.70
CA THR A 7 25.03 -8.52 4.38
C THR A 7 24.43 -9.73 5.09
N ASN A 8 24.75 -9.87 6.38
CA ASN A 8 23.94 -10.67 7.28
C ASN A 8 22.56 -10.02 7.28
N GLN A 9 21.71 -10.41 6.34
CA GLN A 9 20.31 -10.05 6.32
C GLN A 9 19.69 -10.71 7.54
N SER A 10 19.71 -10.00 8.66
CA SER A 10 19.10 -10.45 9.90
C SER A 10 17.64 -10.82 9.61
N PRO A 11 17.10 -11.90 10.19
CA PRO A 11 15.69 -12.26 10.00
C PRO A 11 14.71 -11.10 10.27
N GLU A 12 15.09 -10.12 11.10
CA GLU A 12 14.35 -8.87 11.32
C GLU A 12 14.26 -7.98 10.06
N ASP A 13 15.34 -7.85 9.29
CA ASP A 13 15.37 -7.03 8.07
C ASP A 13 14.50 -7.66 6.98
N GLN A 14 14.57 -8.99 6.83
CA GLN A 14 13.68 -9.70 5.91
C GLN A 14 12.22 -9.49 6.30
N THR A 15 11.86 -9.66 7.57
CA THR A 15 10.48 -9.48 8.04
C THR A 15 9.97 -8.06 7.79
N ARG A 16 10.82 -7.04 7.97
CA ARG A 16 10.49 -5.65 7.66
C ARG A 16 10.23 -5.45 6.17
N MET A 17 11.07 -6.02 5.30
CA MET A 17 10.90 -5.98 3.85
C MET A 17 9.61 -6.69 3.39
N TRP A 18 9.31 -7.87 3.93
CA TRP A 18 8.05 -8.59 3.65
C TRP A 18 6.82 -7.79 4.06
N ARG A 19 6.88 -7.06 5.18
CA ARG A 19 5.79 -6.23 5.68
C ARG A 19 5.60 -4.95 4.85
N LEU A 20 6.70 -4.32 4.43
CA LEU A 20 6.69 -3.21 3.45
C LEU A 20 6.07 -3.65 2.11
N ALA A 21 6.42 -4.84 1.63
CA ALA A 21 5.83 -5.41 0.42
C ALA A 21 4.31 -5.68 0.59
N GLY A 22 3.89 -6.21 1.75
CA GLY A 22 2.48 -6.39 2.07
C GLY A 22 1.68 -5.09 2.08
N MET A 23 2.23 -4.02 2.65
CA MET A 23 1.61 -2.68 2.64
C MET A 23 1.47 -2.12 1.21
N GLY A 24 2.50 -2.29 0.37
CA GLY A 24 2.45 -1.89 -1.03
C GLY A 24 1.42 -2.69 -1.83
N TRP A 25 1.27 -3.98 -1.55
CA TRP A 25 0.28 -4.83 -2.22
C TRP A 25 -1.16 -4.40 -1.92
N THR A 26 -1.50 -4.12 -0.66
CA THR A 26 -2.85 -3.66 -0.29
C THR A 26 -3.22 -2.38 -1.04
N LEU A 27 -2.28 -1.43 -1.13
CA LEU A 27 -2.40 -0.21 -1.91
C LEU A 27 -2.79 -0.48 -3.38
N VAL A 28 -2.04 -1.37 -4.03
CA VAL A 28 -2.27 -1.74 -5.43
C VAL A 28 -3.64 -2.40 -5.60
N THR A 29 -4.01 -3.31 -4.70
CA THR A 29 -5.32 -3.98 -4.77
C THR A 29 -6.50 -3.03 -4.56
N GLU A 30 -6.38 -2.02 -3.70
CA GLU A 30 -7.43 -1.02 -3.49
C GLU A 30 -7.57 -0.08 -4.68
N LEU A 31 -6.45 0.30 -5.31
CA LEU A 31 -6.47 1.05 -6.57
C LEU A 31 -7.17 0.26 -7.68
N ILE A 32 -6.82 -1.02 -7.84
CA ILE A 32 -7.45 -1.91 -8.83
C ILE A 32 -8.93 -2.08 -8.50
N ALA A 33 -9.30 -2.28 -7.24
CA ALA A 33 -10.69 -2.42 -6.82
C ALA A 33 -11.51 -1.17 -7.13
N GLY A 34 -10.99 0.03 -6.83
CA GLY A 34 -11.65 1.30 -7.16
C GLY A 34 -11.79 1.54 -8.67
N MET A 35 -10.77 1.17 -9.44
CA MET A 35 -10.80 1.27 -10.90
C MET A 35 -11.80 0.29 -11.52
N LEU A 36 -11.84 -0.97 -11.05
CA LEU A 36 -12.83 -1.96 -11.47
C LEU A 36 -14.26 -1.53 -11.10
N PHE A 37 -14.44 -0.94 -9.92
CA PHE A 37 -15.73 -0.37 -9.51
C PHE A 37 -16.16 0.79 -10.41
N GLY A 38 -15.25 1.70 -10.73
CA GLY A 38 -15.50 2.83 -11.63
C GLY A 38 -15.87 2.37 -13.04
N TRP A 39 -15.17 1.36 -13.56
CA TRP A 39 -15.46 0.77 -14.87
C TRP A 39 -16.80 0.04 -14.90
N GLY A 40 -17.15 -0.70 -13.84
CA GLY A 40 -18.44 -1.36 -13.71
C GLY A 40 -19.62 -0.39 -13.64
N LEU A 41 -19.44 0.75 -12.93
CA LEU A 41 -20.45 1.82 -12.91
C LEU A 41 -20.62 2.48 -14.28
N ASP A 42 -19.53 2.70 -15.01
CA ASP A 42 -19.57 3.30 -16.35
C ASP A 42 -20.36 2.41 -17.33
N TRP A 43 -20.18 1.09 -17.24
CA TRP A 43 -20.94 0.11 -18.04
C TRP A 43 -22.43 0.07 -17.69
N ALA A 44 -22.80 0.27 -16.42
CA ALA A 44 -24.18 0.25 -15.96
C ALA A 44 -24.95 1.55 -16.26
N PHE A 45 -24.29 2.71 -16.24
CA PHE A 45 -24.92 4.03 -16.41
C PHE A 45 -24.74 4.63 -17.82
N GLY A 46 -23.85 4.10 -18.66
CA GLY A 46 -23.71 4.51 -20.05
C GLY A 46 -23.15 5.92 -20.27
N THR A 47 -22.57 6.55 -19.24
CA THR A 47 -21.85 7.83 -19.39
C THR A 47 -20.53 7.60 -20.08
N GLU A 48 -20.17 8.41 -21.07
CA GLU A 48 -19.05 8.13 -21.99
C GLU A 48 -17.64 8.10 -21.36
N LYS A 49 -17.45 8.39 -20.05
CA LYS A 49 -16.13 8.43 -19.35
C LYS A 49 -16.14 8.93 -17.89
N VAL A 50 -17.26 9.47 -17.39
CA VAL A 50 -17.28 10.22 -16.11
C VAL A 50 -17.04 9.31 -14.91
N PHE A 51 -17.60 8.10 -14.88
CA PHE A 51 -17.47 7.21 -13.71
C PHE A 51 -16.09 6.56 -13.59
N ILE A 52 -15.35 6.42 -14.69
CA ILE A 52 -13.95 5.96 -14.63
C ILE A 52 -13.07 6.99 -13.91
N ILE A 53 -13.26 8.28 -14.19
CA ILE A 53 -12.49 9.35 -13.55
C ILE A 53 -12.85 9.42 -12.06
N VAL A 54 -14.14 9.38 -11.74
CA VAL A 54 -14.61 9.38 -10.34
C VAL A 54 -14.11 8.13 -9.61
N GLY A 55 -14.21 6.94 -10.22
CA GLY A 55 -13.73 5.69 -9.65
C GLY A 55 -12.22 5.66 -9.45
N ALA A 56 -11.44 6.25 -10.36
CA ALA A 56 -10.00 6.41 -10.20
C ALA A 56 -9.67 7.34 -9.02
N VAL A 57 -10.37 8.47 -8.88
CA VAL A 57 -10.20 9.39 -7.74
C VAL A 57 -10.58 8.72 -6.43
N VAL A 58 -11.72 8.03 -6.38
CA VAL A 58 -12.18 7.29 -5.20
C VAL A 58 -11.20 6.18 -4.84
N GLY A 59 -10.77 5.37 -5.82
CA GLY A 59 -9.77 4.32 -5.62
C GLY A 59 -8.45 4.88 -5.08
N LEU A 60 -8.00 6.02 -5.61
CA LEU A 60 -6.81 6.71 -5.13
C LEU A 60 -6.94 7.20 -3.69
N LEU A 61 -8.08 7.81 -3.33
CA LEU A 61 -8.34 8.28 -1.97
C LEU A 61 -8.42 7.13 -0.97
N VAL A 62 -9.04 6.02 -1.36
CA VAL A 62 -9.15 4.80 -0.55
C VAL A 62 -7.76 4.19 -0.35
N GLY A 63 -7.02 3.93 -1.43
CA GLY A 63 -5.67 3.38 -1.35
C GLY A 63 -4.74 4.25 -0.51
N LEU A 64 -4.73 5.57 -0.72
CA LEU A 64 -3.89 6.49 0.04
C LEU A 64 -4.25 6.50 1.53
N SER A 65 -5.54 6.48 1.87
CA SER A 65 -5.99 6.43 3.27
C SER A 65 -5.53 5.15 3.96
N SER A 66 -5.64 4.01 3.27
CA SER A 66 -5.22 2.70 3.75
C SER A 66 -3.71 2.63 3.95
N PHE A 67 -2.92 3.19 3.02
CA PHE A 67 -1.48 3.32 3.16
C PHE A 67 -1.07 4.16 4.36
N ILE A 68 -1.65 5.35 4.50
CA ILE A 68 -1.35 6.25 5.63
C ILE A 68 -1.69 5.55 6.95
N ARG A 69 -2.81 4.80 7.01
CA ARG A 69 -3.21 4.03 8.18
C ARG A 69 -2.21 2.91 8.49
N ALA A 70 -1.73 2.19 7.48
CA ALA A 70 -0.71 1.16 7.63
C ALA A 70 0.65 1.73 8.08
N ALA A 71 1.08 2.84 7.48
CA ALA A 71 2.30 3.55 7.85
C ALA A 71 2.25 4.10 9.29
N LEU A 72 1.10 4.65 9.71
CA LEU A 72 0.90 5.10 11.09
C LEU A 72 0.93 3.93 12.08
N ALA A 73 0.39 2.77 11.71
CA ALA A 73 0.46 1.56 12.54
C ALA A 73 1.90 1.05 12.69
N GLU A 74 2.70 1.12 11.61
CA GLU A 74 4.13 0.83 11.63
C GLU A 74 4.88 1.75 12.58
N ASN A 75 4.67 3.06 12.45
CA ASN A 75 5.41 4.06 13.21
C ASN A 75 5.15 3.93 14.73
N ARG A 76 3.91 3.64 15.13
CA ARG A 76 3.57 3.39 16.54
C ARG A 76 4.27 2.14 17.10
N ARG A 77 4.43 1.10 16.28
CA ARG A 77 5.18 -0.11 16.69
C ARG A 77 6.66 0.18 16.88
N LEU A 78 7.26 0.94 15.98
CA LEU A 78 8.66 1.37 16.10
C LEU A 78 8.89 2.21 17.37
N GLU A 79 7.95 3.10 17.71
CA GLU A 79 8.03 3.86 18.97
C GLU A 79 7.88 2.99 20.21
N GLN A 80 7.01 1.97 20.19
CA GLN A 80 6.87 1.03 21.30
C GLN A 80 8.13 0.19 21.50
N GLU A 81 8.75 -0.30 20.42
CA GLU A 81 10.04 -1.01 20.50
C GLU A 81 11.15 -0.11 21.05
N ARG A 82 11.18 1.18 20.68
CA ARG A 82 12.14 2.13 21.23
C ARG A 82 11.90 2.46 22.70
N LYS A 83 10.65 2.48 23.17
CA LYS A 83 10.31 2.75 24.58
C LYS A 83 10.56 1.57 25.52
N ASN A 84 10.59 0.34 24.99
CA ASN A 84 10.84 -0.88 25.76
C ASN A 84 12.31 -1.34 25.76
N ARG A 85 13.21 -0.62 25.08
CA ARG A 85 14.67 -0.77 25.19
C ARG A 85 15.25 0.29 26.11
#